data_AF-A0A382XCZ9-F1
#
_entry.id   AF-A0A382XCZ9-F1
#
_cell.length_a   1.000
_cell.length_b   1.000
_cell.length_c   1.000
_cell.angle_alpha   90.00
_cell.angle_beta   90.00
_cell.angle_gamma   90.00
#
_symmetry.space_group_name_H-M   'P 1'
#
loop_
_entity.id
_entity.type
_entity.pdbx_description
1 polymer ?
#
loop_
_entity_poly.entity_id
_entity_poly.type
_entity_poly.pdbx_seq_one_letter_code
_entity_poly.pdbx_strand_id
1 'polypeptide(L)'
;MTEQQGETERVFLVGVELKKKGGVGVDESMEELAELATTAGATIAGEGTQKLDRPQGATFIGKGKAGEFAERAKHERVDTVIFDD
;
A
#
# COMPACT_ATOMS: atom_id res chain seq x y z
N MET A 1 1.18 20.65 24.61
CA MET A 1 0.94 21.02 23.21
C MET A 1 2.26 20.87 22.49
N THR A 2 2.41 19.83 21.69
CA THR A 2 3.43 19.78 20.64
C THR A 2 2.64 19.49 19.38
N GLU A 3 2.29 20.56 18.67
CA GLU A 3 1.86 20.45 17.29
C GLU A 3 3.07 19.89 16.53
N GLN A 4 3.02 18.61 16.17
CA GLN A 4 3.93 18.09 15.17
C GLN A 4 3.51 18.73 13.85
N GLN A 5 4.14 19.85 13.50
CA GLN A 5 4.22 20.30 12.12
C GLN A 5 5.17 19.35 11.38
N GLY A 6 4.72 18.12 11.18
CA GLY A 6 5.31 17.19 10.22
C GLY A 6 4.57 17.37 8.89
N GLU A 7 5.31 17.45 7.79
CA GLU A 7 4.69 17.41 6.46
C GLU A 7 3.76 16.19 6.38
N THR A 8 2.56 16.38 5.80
CA THR A 8 1.58 15.31 5.63
C THR A 8 2.22 14.16 4.85
N GLU A 9 2.35 13.00 5.50
CA GLU A 9 3.03 11.84 4.93
C GLU A 9 2.26 11.33 3.70
N ARG A 10 2.95 11.25 2.55
CA ARG A 10 2.38 10.78 1.29
C ARG A 10 2.54 9.27 1.22
N VAL A 11 1.42 8.56 1.19
CA VAL A 11 1.40 7.10 1.31
C VAL A 11 0.99 6.44 -0.01
N PHE A 12 1.66 5.35 -0.34
CA PHE A 12 1.22 4.42 -1.39
C PHE A 12 0.78 3.09 -0.78
N LEU A 13 -0.42 2.64 -1.12
CA LEU A 13 -0.99 1.40 -0.57
C LEU A 13 -0.75 0.22 -1.53
N VAL A 14 -0.40 -0.94 -0.98
CA VAL A 14 -0.20 -2.18 -1.74
C VAL A 14 -1.03 -3.32 -1.16
N GLY A 15 -2.06 -3.73 -1.89
CA GLY A 15 -2.87 -4.90 -1.53
C GLY A 15 -2.37 -6.18 -2.20
N VAL A 16 -2.33 -7.29 -1.47
CA VAL A 16 -1.90 -8.60 -1.98
C VAL A 16 -3.04 -9.60 -1.89
N GLU A 17 -3.62 -9.96 -3.03
CA GLU A 17 -4.70 -10.94 -3.05
C GLU A 17 -4.13 -12.36 -3.21
N LEU A 18 -4.15 -13.16 -2.14
CA LEU A 18 -3.75 -14.56 -2.19
C LEU A 18 -4.89 -15.45 -2.69
N LYS A 19 -4.69 -16.21 -3.77
CA LYS A 19 -5.74 -17.02 -4.43
C LYS A 19 -6.46 -18.04 -3.53
N LYS A 20 -5.89 -18.37 -2.36
CA LYS A 20 -6.43 -19.36 -1.41
C LYS A 20 -7.03 -18.74 -0.15
N LYS A 21 -6.94 -17.42 0.03
CA LYS A 21 -7.48 -16.75 1.20
C LYS A 21 -8.97 -16.49 0.94
N GLY A 22 -9.82 -17.10 1.76
CA GLY A 22 -11.23 -16.71 1.87
C GLY A 22 -11.36 -15.63 2.94
N GLY A 23 -12.12 -14.58 2.68
CA GLY A 23 -12.23 -13.43 3.58
C GLY A 23 -12.77 -12.18 2.88
N VAL A 24 -12.52 -11.03 3.52
CA VAL A 24 -12.78 -9.68 3.00
C VAL A 24 -12.06 -9.52 1.65
N GLY A 25 -12.73 -8.91 0.68
CA GLY A 25 -12.13 -8.68 -0.64
C GLY A 25 -10.94 -7.73 -0.53
N VAL A 26 -9.92 -7.89 -1.38
CA VAL A 26 -8.76 -6.97 -1.40
C VAL A 26 -9.20 -5.52 -1.56
N ASP A 27 -10.25 -5.26 -2.34
CA ASP A 27 -10.79 -3.91 -2.54
C ASP A 27 -11.39 -3.33 -1.24
N GLU A 28 -12.16 -4.13 -0.48
CA GLU A 28 -12.74 -3.72 0.81
C GLU A 28 -11.65 -3.49 1.87
N SER A 29 -10.64 -4.36 1.91
CA SER A 29 -9.49 -4.22 2.82
C SER A 29 -8.67 -2.96 2.52
N MET A 30 -8.49 -2.66 1.23
CA MET A 30 -7.77 -1.47 0.78
C MET A 30 -8.54 -0.18 1.05
N GLU A 31 -9.87 -0.19 0.92
CA GLU A 31 -10.72 0.95 1.30
C GLU A 31 -10.59 1.25 2.81
N GLU A 32 -10.69 0.21 3.66
CA GLU A 32 -10.48 0.36 5.10
C GLU A 32 -9.06 0.87 5.40
N LEU A 33 -8.03 0.32 4.75
CA LEU A 33 -6.65 0.76 4.94
C LEU A 33 -6.45 2.24 4.58
N ALA A 34 -7.08 2.70 3.49
CA ALA A 34 -7.05 4.10 3.09
C ALA A 34 -7.73 5.00 4.13
N GLU A 35 -8.86 4.60 4.69
CA GLU A 35 -9.55 5.33 5.76
C GLU A 35 -8.70 5.42 7.04
N LEU A 36 -8.08 4.31 7.45
CA LEU A 36 -7.21 4.24 8.62
C LEU A 36 -5.98 5.13 8.46
N ALA A 37 -5.29 5.04 7.31
CA ALA A 37 -4.12 5.86 7.02
C ALA A 37 -4.49 7.36 6.96
N THR A 38 -5.63 7.70 6.33
CA THR A 38 -6.13 9.09 6.30
C THR A 38 -6.45 9.60 7.70
N THR A 39 -7.07 8.78 8.55
CA THR A 39 -7.36 9.11 9.95
C THR A 39 -6.09 9.31 10.77
N ALA A 40 -5.02 8.60 10.44
CA ALA A 40 -3.70 8.77 11.04
C ALA A 40 -2.95 10.02 10.53
N GLY A 41 -3.51 10.77 9.58
CA GLY A 41 -2.95 12.00 9.05
C GLY A 41 -2.12 11.83 7.78
N ALA A 42 -2.21 10.69 7.10
CA ALA A 42 -1.56 10.49 5.81
C ALA A 42 -2.40 11.05 4.64
N THR A 43 -1.75 11.35 3.52
CA THR A 43 -2.38 11.57 2.22
C THR A 43 -2.12 10.37 1.33
N ILE A 44 -3.18 9.71 0.84
CA ILE A 44 -3.04 8.63 -0.13
C ILE A 44 -2.64 9.22 -1.49
N ALA A 45 -1.41 8.95 -1.91
CA ALA A 45 -0.86 9.41 -3.17
C ALA A 45 -1.11 8.42 -4.31
N GLY A 46 -1.34 7.14 -3.98
CA GLY A 46 -1.69 6.10 -4.93
C GLY A 46 -1.87 4.73 -4.28
N GLU A 47 -2.35 3.77 -5.06
CA GLU A 47 -2.53 2.40 -4.61
C GLU A 47 -2.30 1.39 -5.74
N GLY A 48 -2.07 0.14 -5.40
CA GLY A 48 -2.02 -0.95 -6.36
C GLY A 48 -2.22 -2.31 -5.71
N THR A 49 -2.80 -3.23 -6.47
CA THR A 49 -3.02 -4.61 -6.00
C THR A 49 -2.21 -5.61 -6.81
N GLN A 50 -1.89 -6.75 -6.19
CA GLN A 50 -1.20 -7.85 -6.84
C GLN A 50 -1.76 -9.19 -6.40
N LYS A 51 -2.30 -9.95 -7.36
CA LYS A 51 -2.81 -11.31 -7.11
C LYS A 51 -1.71 -12.36 -7.22
N LEU A 52 -1.60 -13.24 -6.23
CA LEU A 52 -0.53 -14.25 -6.14
C LEU A 52 -1.03 -15.59 -5.60
N ASP A 53 -0.35 -16.68 -5.95
CA ASP A 53 -0.57 -17.98 -5.32
C ASP A 53 0.06 -18.05 -3.91
N ARG A 54 1.17 -17.32 -3.72
CA ARG A 54 1.92 -17.18 -2.46
C ARG A 54 2.86 -15.97 -2.57
N PRO A 55 3.23 -15.33 -1.44
CA PRO A 55 4.22 -14.26 -1.44
C PRO A 55 5.58 -14.69 -2.01
N GLN A 56 6.26 -13.77 -2.68
CA GLN A 56 7.59 -14.00 -3.25
C GLN A 56 8.67 -13.58 -2.26
N GLY A 57 9.52 -14.50 -1.81
CA GLY A 57 10.45 -14.26 -0.68
C GLY A 57 11.39 -13.06 -0.84
N ALA A 58 11.76 -12.68 -2.06
CA ALA A 58 12.68 -11.56 -2.30
C ALA A 58 12.00 -10.18 -2.28
N THR A 59 10.73 -10.08 -2.65
CA THR A 59 10.08 -8.77 -2.89
C THR A 59 8.61 -8.71 -2.46
N PHE A 60 8.10 -9.75 -1.81
CA PHE A 60 6.70 -9.99 -1.45
C PHE A 60 5.74 -10.13 -2.65
N ILE A 61 5.78 -9.17 -3.58
CA ILE A 61 4.88 -9.05 -4.75
C ILE A 61 5.48 -9.48 -6.10
N GLY A 62 6.72 -9.98 -6.10
CA GLY A 62 7.48 -10.31 -7.31
C GLY A 62 8.24 -9.11 -7.92
N LYS A 63 9.39 -9.38 -8.56
CA LYS A 63 10.35 -8.34 -9.01
C LYS A 63 9.75 -7.35 -10.00
N GLY A 64 8.94 -7.82 -10.94
CA GLY A 64 8.32 -6.95 -11.96
C GLY A 64 7.37 -5.94 -11.32
N LYS A 65 6.44 -6.41 -10.50
CA LYS A 65 5.47 -5.57 -9.81
C LYS A 65 6.11 -4.63 -8.79
N ALA A 66 7.13 -5.11 -8.06
CA ALA A 66 7.93 -4.26 -7.18
C ALA A 66 8.62 -3.12 -7.93
N GLY A 67 9.17 -3.37 -9.13
CA GLY A 67 9.74 -2.32 -9.97
C GLY A 67 8.68 -1.33 -10.45
N GLU A 68 7.53 -1.81 -10.92
CA GLU A 68 6.41 -0.97 -11.36
C GLU A 68 5.91 -0.04 -10.24
N PHE A 69 5.68 -0.57 -9.05
CA PHE A 69 5.22 0.21 -7.90
C PHE A 69 6.29 1.15 -7.38
N ALA A 70 7.57 0.77 -7.42
CA ALA A 70 8.67 1.67 -7.08
C ALA A 70 8.73 2.89 -8.02
N GLU A 71 8.53 2.70 -9.33
CA GLU A 71 8.49 3.82 -10.27
C GLU A 71 7.28 4.73 -10.05
N ARG A 72 6.11 4.15 -9.76
CA ARG A 72 4.92 4.93 -9.38
C ARG A 72 5.14 5.74 -8.10
N ALA A 73 5.64 5.11 -7.04
CA ALA A 73 5.93 5.76 -5.78
C ALA A 73 6.93 6.91 -5.93
N LYS A 74 7.98 6.73 -6.74
CA LYS A 74 8.92 7.83 -7.07
C LYS A 74 8.25 8.97 -7.81
N HIS A 75 7.45 8.65 -8.83
CA HIS A 75 6.75 9.65 -9.64
C HIS A 75 5.75 10.46 -8.80
N GLU A 76 5.04 9.79 -7.90
CA GLU A 76 4.04 10.36 -7.00
C GLU A 76 4.67 11.02 -5.75
N ARG A 77 5.99 10.94 -5.59
CA ARG A 77 6.75 11.45 -4.43
C ARG A 77 6.17 10.94 -3.12
N VAL A 78 6.06 9.63 -3.02
CA VAL A 78 5.58 8.90 -1.85
C VAL A 78 6.71 8.82 -0.81
N ASP A 79 6.35 9.05 0.45
CA ASP A 79 7.24 8.94 1.59
C ASP A 79 7.23 7.52 2.18
N THR A 80 6.04 6.91 2.20
CA THR A 80 5.80 5.61 2.85
C THR A 80 4.96 4.68 1.99
N VAL A 81 5.33 3.39 1.95
CA VAL A 81 4.55 2.34 1.29
C VAL A 81 4.01 1.39 2.35
N ILE A 82 2.69 1.18 2.36
CA ILE A 82 2.01 0.28 3.30
C ILE A 82 1.52 -0.95 2.54
N PHE A 83 1.74 -2.14 3.10
CA PHE A 83 1.32 -3.41 2.53
C PHE A 83 0.22 -4.06 3.36
N ASP A 84 -0.76 -4.67 2.68
CA ASP A 84 -1.81 -5.50 3.26
C ASP A 84 -2.02 -6.77 2.41
N ASP A 85 -2.31 -7.92 3.02
CA ASP A 85 -2.49 -9.24 2.37
C ASP A 85 -3.69 -10.02 2.89
#